data_AF-A0A9E4DWN9-F1
#
_entry.id   AF-A0A9E4DWN9-F1
#
_cell.length_a   1.000
_cell.length_b   1.000
_cell.length_c   1.000
_cell.angle_alpha   90.00
_cell.angle_beta   90.00
_cell.angle_gamma   90.00
#
_symmetry.space_group_name_H-M   'P 1'
#
loop_
_entity.id
_entity.type
_entity.pdbx_description
1 polymer ?
#
loop_
_entity_poly.entity_id
_entity_poly.type
_entity_poly.pdbx_seq_one_letter_code
_entity_poly.pdbx_strand_id
1 'polypeptide(L)'
;MADFHRLPVRIQETTQDQLGADEQIMLCTLGRSSLLNPDFVVITSDRVLVLEERQMGSMSASYINIRCNLSFSQITGIKLDQSLKHRIFGQAALEITVNGDKHLINNISYRDAKRAMTLISSCCE
;
A
#
# COMPACT_ATOMS: atom_id res chain seq x y z
N MET A 1 -9.25 -9.22 -9.06
CA MET A 1 -7.97 -9.77 -9.57
C MET A 1 -7.37 -9.00 -10.76
N ALA A 2 -8.06 -8.08 -11.45
CA ALA A 2 -7.57 -7.49 -12.71
C ALA A 2 -6.36 -6.55 -12.61
N ASP A 3 -6.05 -6.01 -11.42
CA ASP A 3 -4.97 -5.01 -11.27
C ASP A 3 -3.64 -5.60 -10.77
N PHE A 4 -3.64 -6.76 -10.13
CA PHE A 4 -2.40 -7.36 -9.60
C PHE A 4 -1.43 -7.80 -10.70
N HIS A 5 -1.95 -8.43 -11.76
CA HIS A 5 -1.14 -8.85 -12.91
C HIS A 5 -0.52 -7.69 -13.71
N ARG A 6 -0.95 -6.45 -13.44
CA ARG A 6 -0.40 -5.23 -14.05
C ARG A 6 0.76 -4.64 -13.24
N LEU A 7 1.02 -5.13 -12.02
CA LEU A 7 2.16 -4.71 -11.24
C LEU A 7 3.46 -5.22 -11.87
N PRO A 8 4.63 -4.60 -11.60
CA PRO A 8 5.90 -5.14 -12.04
C PRO A 8 6.11 -6.58 -11.55
N VAL A 9 6.72 -7.43 -12.38
CA VAL A 9 6.90 -8.87 -12.09
C VAL A 9 7.51 -9.12 -10.71
N ARG A 10 8.57 -8.38 -10.35
CA ARG A 10 9.22 -8.52 -9.04
C ARG A 10 8.31 -8.16 -7.87
N ILE A 11 7.40 -7.20 -8.05
CA ILE A 11 6.39 -6.86 -7.03
C ILE A 11 5.37 -7.99 -6.91
N GLN A 12 4.98 -8.60 -8.03
CA GLN A 12 4.08 -9.75 -8.02
C GLN A 12 4.72 -10.94 -7.29
N GLU A 13 5.93 -11.32 -7.67
CA GLU A 13 6.71 -12.40 -7.05
C GLU A 13 6.88 -12.17 -5.54
N THR A 14 7.41 -11.00 -5.16
CA THR A 14 7.60 -10.65 -3.74
C THR A 14 6.27 -10.65 -2.98
N THR A 15 5.18 -10.19 -3.58
CA THR A 15 3.86 -10.22 -2.93
C THR A 15 3.41 -11.66 -2.73
N GLN A 16 3.51 -12.52 -3.75
CA GLN A 16 3.11 -13.93 -3.66
C GLN A 16 3.89 -14.68 -2.59
N ASP A 17 5.18 -14.41 -2.44
CA ASP A 17 6.03 -14.99 -1.39
C ASP A 17 5.59 -14.59 0.04
N GLN A 18 4.81 -13.52 0.20
CA GLN A 18 4.29 -13.06 1.49
C GLN A 18 2.87 -13.56 1.79
N LEU A 19 2.13 -14.05 0.79
CA LEU A 19 0.73 -14.43 0.97
C LEU A 19 0.62 -15.77 1.71
N GLY A 20 -0.36 -15.84 2.61
CA GLY A 20 -0.83 -17.11 3.17
C GLY A 20 -1.57 -17.96 2.12
N ALA A 21 -1.75 -19.25 2.39
CA ALA A 21 -2.35 -20.20 1.45
C ALA A 21 -3.76 -19.81 0.97
N ASP A 22 -4.55 -19.16 1.84
CA ASP A 22 -5.93 -18.76 1.56
C ASP A 22 -6.09 -17.23 1.39
N GLU A 23 -4.98 -16.49 1.41
CA GLU A 23 -5.00 -15.03 1.42
C GLU A 23 -5.26 -14.48 0.02
N GLN A 24 -6.30 -13.67 -0.13
CA GLN A 24 -6.74 -13.17 -1.43
C GLN A 24 -6.38 -11.70 -1.63
N ILE A 25 -5.83 -11.36 -2.79
CA ILE A 25 -5.59 -9.96 -3.16
C ILE A 25 -6.91 -9.29 -3.52
N MET A 26 -7.30 -8.28 -2.74
CA MET A 26 -8.57 -7.57 -2.90
C MET A 26 -8.41 -6.23 -3.63
N LEU A 27 -7.29 -5.52 -3.43
CA LEU A 27 -7.00 -4.26 -4.10
C LEU A 27 -5.51 -4.09 -4.36
N CYS A 28 -5.17 -3.51 -5.51
CA CYS A 28 -3.84 -2.96 -5.77
C CYS A 28 -3.97 -1.49 -6.15
N THR A 29 -3.13 -0.62 -5.60
CA THR A 29 -3.06 0.79 -5.98
C THR A 29 -1.64 1.32 -5.85
N LEU A 30 -1.42 2.54 -6.32
CA LEU A 30 -0.14 3.23 -6.27
C LEU A 30 -0.23 4.40 -5.28
N GLY A 31 0.72 4.42 -4.35
CA GLY A 31 1.07 5.60 -3.58
C GLY A 31 2.40 6.16 -4.03
N ARG A 32 2.89 7.15 -3.28
CA ARG A 32 4.25 7.66 -3.42
C ARG A 32 4.78 8.17 -2.08
N SER A 33 5.73 7.45 -1.51
CA SER A 33 6.52 7.93 -0.38
C SER A 33 7.71 8.81 -0.81
N SER A 34 8.23 8.60 -2.02
CA SER A 34 9.32 9.38 -2.62
C SER A 34 8.92 9.99 -3.96
N LEU A 35 9.68 10.98 -4.46
CA LEU A 35 9.42 11.58 -5.78
C LEU A 35 9.68 10.62 -6.94
N LEU A 36 10.66 9.73 -6.76
CA LEU A 36 11.25 8.92 -7.84
C LEU A 36 10.67 7.50 -7.90
N ASN A 37 10.32 6.91 -6.75
CA ASN A 37 9.85 5.54 -6.68
C ASN A 37 8.41 5.47 -6.16
N PRO A 38 7.50 4.80 -6.89
CA PRO A 38 6.14 4.57 -6.42
C PRO A 38 6.12 3.57 -5.26
N ASP A 39 5.12 3.74 -4.41
CA ASP A 39 4.73 2.70 -3.45
C ASP A 39 3.68 1.81 -4.11
N PHE A 40 3.93 0.52 -4.17
CA PHE A 40 2.95 -0.48 -4.59
C PHE A 40 2.18 -0.94 -3.36
N VAL A 41 0.91 -0.55 -3.29
CA VAL A 41 0.03 -0.88 -2.17
C VAL A 41 -0.82 -2.07 -2.59
N VAL A 42 -0.67 -3.18 -1.89
CA VAL A 42 -1.46 -4.38 -2.04
C VAL A 42 -2.28 -4.57 -0.78
N ILE A 43 -3.59 -4.65 -0.92
CA ILE A 43 -4.49 -4.97 0.18
C ILE A 43 -5.08 -6.34 -0.08
N THR A 44 -4.93 -7.21 0.91
CA THR A 44 -5.39 -8.60 0.87
C THR A 44 -6.60 -8.79 1.78
N SER A 45 -7.09 -10.02 1.89
CA SER A 45 -8.12 -10.40 2.86
C SER A 45 -7.68 -10.22 4.32
N ASP A 46 -6.37 -10.15 4.58
CA ASP A 46 -5.83 -10.26 5.95
C ASP A 46 -4.98 -9.06 6.36
N ARG A 47 -4.41 -8.32 5.40
CA ARG A 47 -3.41 -7.29 5.66
C ARG A 47 -3.28 -6.22 4.58
N VAL A 48 -2.57 -5.15 4.94
CA VAL A 48 -2.04 -4.15 4.01
C VAL A 48 -0.54 -4.39 3.83
N LEU A 49 -0.11 -4.62 2.59
CA LEU A 49 1.29 -4.74 2.20
C LEU A 49 1.68 -3.54 1.32
N VAL A 50 2.77 -2.86 1.67
CA VAL A 50 3.31 -1.75 0.88
C VAL A 50 4.74 -2.09 0.48
N LEU A 51 4.97 -2.19 -0.82
CA LEU A 51 6.25 -2.51 -1.41
C LEU A 51 6.81 -1.30 -2.15
N GLU A 52 8.12 -1.15 -2.16
CA GLU A 52 8.81 -0.17 -2.99
C GLU A 52 10.00 -0.84 -3.67
N GLU A 53 10.29 -0.46 -4.91
CA GLU A 53 11.52 -0.88 -5.56
C GLU A 53 12.63 0.13 -5.22
N ARG A 54 13.74 -0.36 -4.65
CA ARG A 54 14.91 0.45 -4.29
C ARG A 54 16.11 0.07 -5.13
N GLN A 55 16.90 1.08 -5.49
CA GLN A 55 18.19 0.88 -6.15
C GLN A 55 19.31 0.78 -5.11
N MET A 56 20.26 -0.10 -5.36
CA MET A 56 21.37 -0.40 -4.47
C MET A 56 22.64 0.34 -4.92
N GLY A 57 22.70 1.66 -4.68
CA GLY A 57 23.90 2.46 -4.92
C GLY A 57 24.40 2.47 -6.38
N SER A 58 25.72 2.53 -6.57
CA SER A 58 26.38 2.60 -7.88
C SER A 58 26.37 1.30 -8.68
N MET A 59 25.87 0.21 -8.09
CA MET A 59 25.65 -1.04 -8.79
C MET A 59 24.22 -1.01 -9.30
N SER A 60 24.00 -1.24 -10.60
CA SER A 60 22.69 -1.18 -11.25
C SER A 60 21.69 -2.26 -10.78
N ALA A 61 21.83 -2.76 -9.55
CA ALA A 61 20.96 -3.71 -8.90
C ALA A 61 19.81 -2.96 -8.20
N SER A 62 18.59 -3.45 -8.40
CA SER A 62 17.40 -3.04 -7.64
C SER A 62 16.85 -4.22 -6.85
N TYR A 63 16.22 -3.93 -5.71
CA TYR A 63 15.57 -4.90 -4.83
C TYR A 63 14.21 -4.39 -4.38
N ILE A 64 13.34 -5.30 -3.95
CA ILE A 64 12.04 -4.94 -3.39
C ILE A 64 12.17 -4.79 -1.88
N ASN A 65 11.79 -3.63 -1.35
CA ASN A 65 11.70 -3.36 0.07
C ASN A 65 10.23 -3.41 0.50
N ILE A 66 9.91 -4.18 1.53
CA ILE A 66 8.58 -4.16 2.16
C ILE A 66 8.58 -3.03 3.18
N ARG A 67 7.95 -1.91 2.82
CA ARG A 67 7.86 -0.71 3.66
C ARG A 67 6.87 -0.89 4.81
N CYS A 68 5.74 -1.55 4.54
CA CYS A 68 4.71 -1.85 5.53
C CYS A 68 4.15 -3.25 5.30
N ASN A 69 3.91 -3.99 6.39
CA ASN A 69 3.17 -5.25 6.41
C ASN A 69 2.28 -5.22 7.65
N LEU A 70 1.02 -4.82 7.48
CA LEU A 70 0.12 -4.46 8.58
C LEU A 70 -1.09 -5.38 8.57
N SER A 71 -1.16 -6.31 9.52
CA SER A 71 -2.35 -7.17 9.68
C SER A 71 -3.55 -6.35 10.13
N PHE A 72 -4.73 -6.63 9.57
CA PHE A 72 -5.98 -5.97 9.98
C PHE A 72 -6.27 -6.12 11.47
N SER A 73 -5.91 -7.26 12.06
CA SER A 73 -6.04 -7.53 13.50
C SER A 73 -5.29 -6.54 14.41
N GLN A 74 -4.28 -5.85 13.87
CA GLN A 74 -3.45 -4.90 14.61
C GLN A 74 -3.81 -3.45 14.32
N ILE A 75 -4.68 -3.20 13.33
CA ILE A 75 -5.09 -1.85 12.95
C ILE A 75 -6.14 -1.36 13.94
N THR A 76 -5.85 -0.24 14.60
CA THR A 76 -6.74 0.40 15.58
C THR A 76 -7.36 1.70 15.07
N GLY A 77 -6.92 2.19 13.91
CA GLY A 77 -7.48 3.40 13.31
C GLY A 77 -7.06 3.57 11.87
N ILE A 78 -7.97 4.11 11.05
CA ILE A 78 -7.70 4.42 9.64
C ILE A 78 -8.31 5.79 9.35
N LYS A 79 -7.55 6.64 8.66
CA LYS A 79 -8.01 7.99 8.30
C LYS A 79 -7.51 8.37 6.91
N LEU A 80 -8.36 9.07 6.17
CA LEU A 80 -7.94 9.80 4.98
C LEU A 80 -7.57 11.23 5.33
N ASP A 81 -6.38 11.64 4.89
CA ASP A 81 -5.93 13.02 4.96
C ASP A 81 -5.82 13.66 3.57
N GLN A 82 -6.37 14.86 3.43
CA GLN A 82 -6.32 15.64 2.21
C GLN A 82 -5.86 17.06 2.51
N SER A 83 -4.54 17.25 2.46
CA SER A 83 -3.95 18.57 2.34
C SER A 83 -4.43 19.32 1.08
N LEU A 84 -4.26 20.65 1.05
CA LEU A 84 -4.58 21.47 -0.13
C LEU A 84 -3.85 20.96 -1.38
N LYS A 85 -2.58 20.55 -1.25
CA LYS A 85 -1.80 19.95 -2.34
C LYS A 85 -2.47 18.68 -2.87
N HIS A 86 -2.90 17.79 -1.97
CA HIS A 86 -3.59 16.56 -2.37
C HIS A 86 -4.86 16.87 -3.17
N ARG A 87 -5.66 17.86 -2.75
CA ARG A 87 -6.88 18.24 -3.47
C ARG A 87 -6.60 18.73 -4.89
N ILE A 88 -5.57 19.56 -5.06
CA ILE A 88 -5.18 20.08 -6.39
C ILE A 88 -4.80 18.94 -7.35
N PHE A 89 -4.09 17.92 -6.85
CA PHE A 89 -3.66 16.77 -7.66
C PHE A 89 -4.65 15.59 -7.65
N GLY A 90 -5.84 15.73 -7.05
CA GLY A 90 -6.83 14.65 -6.95
C GLY A 90 -6.35 13.44 -6.12
N GLN A 91 -5.44 13.68 -5.18
CA GLN A 91 -4.79 12.68 -4.33
C GLN A 91 -5.29 12.72 -2.89
N ALA A 92 -4.81 11.78 -2.07
CA ALA A 92 -4.95 11.76 -0.62
C ALA A 92 -3.78 10.99 0.02
N ALA A 93 -3.65 11.11 1.34
CA ALA A 93 -2.86 10.21 2.16
C ALA A 93 -3.78 9.29 2.95
N LEU A 94 -3.40 8.02 3.04
CA LEU A 94 -4.03 7.05 3.93
C LEU A 94 -3.14 6.89 5.17
N GLU A 95 -3.68 7.27 6.32
CA GLU A 95 -3.07 7.09 7.63
C GLU A 95 -3.66 5.83 8.28
N ILE A 96 -2.80 4.88 8.63
CA ILE A 96 -3.16 3.63 9.29
C ILE A 96 -2.45 3.60 10.65
N THR A 97 -3.21 3.46 11.72
CA THR A 97 -2.68 3.36 13.08
C THR A 97 -2.62 1.90 13.49
N VAL A 98 -1.44 1.42 13.87
CA VAL A 98 -1.18 0.05 14.32
C VAL A 98 -0.42 0.12 15.62
N ASN A 99 -0.94 -0.50 16.69
CA ASN A 99 -0.30 -0.50 18.03
C ASN A 99 0.12 0.89 18.55
N GLY A 100 -0.57 1.96 18.13
CA GLY A 100 -0.26 3.35 18.49
C GLY A 100 0.67 4.08 17.52
N ASP A 101 1.33 3.36 16.60
CA ASP A 101 2.19 3.94 15.56
C ASP A 101 1.41 4.28 14.30
N LYS A 102 1.77 5.41 13.68
CA LYS A 102 1.13 5.90 12.45
C LYS A 102 1.94 5.53 11.21
N HIS A 103 1.31 4.79 10.32
CA HIS A 103 1.83 4.45 9.00
C HIS A 103 1.14 5.29 7.93
N LEU A 104 1.92 6.03 7.14
CA LEU A 104 1.40 6.90 6.09
C LEU A 104 1.69 6.33 4.70
N ILE A 105 0.65 6.28 3.89
CA ILE A 105 0.72 5.98 2.46
C ILE A 105 0.24 7.23 1.70
N ASN A 106 1.19 8.00 1.18
CA ASN A 106 0.93 9.31 0.60
C ASN A 106 0.62 9.25 -0.90
N ASN A 107 0.04 10.34 -1.41
CA ASN A 107 -0.13 10.59 -2.85
C ASN A 107 -0.90 9.49 -3.61
N ILE A 108 -1.77 8.75 -2.93
CA ILE A 108 -2.70 7.80 -3.56
C ILE A 108 -3.77 8.60 -4.29
N SER A 109 -4.29 8.11 -5.43
CA SER A 109 -5.48 8.72 -6.04
C SER A 109 -6.60 8.76 -5.00
N TYR A 110 -7.36 9.87 -4.92
CA TYR A 110 -8.40 9.98 -3.88
C TYR A 110 -9.45 8.85 -3.99
N ARG A 111 -9.78 8.45 -5.22
CA ARG A 111 -10.70 7.35 -5.48
C ARG A 111 -10.18 6.05 -4.86
N ASP A 112 -8.92 5.71 -5.10
CA ASP A 112 -8.36 4.46 -4.59
C ASP A 112 -8.09 4.53 -3.09
N ALA A 113 -7.69 5.69 -2.56
CA ALA A 113 -7.54 5.90 -1.14
C ALA A 113 -8.88 5.67 -0.41
N LYS A 114 -9.99 6.15 -0.98
CA LYS A 114 -11.34 5.90 -0.45
C LYS A 114 -11.72 4.42 -0.50
N ARG A 115 -11.45 3.74 -1.62
CA ARG A 115 -11.69 2.30 -1.75
C ARG A 115 -10.86 1.50 -0.75
N ALA A 116 -9.58 1.83 -0.61
CA ALA A 116 -8.67 1.24 0.36
C ALA A 116 -9.19 1.41 1.78
N MET A 117 -9.54 2.65 2.18
CA MET A 117 -10.11 2.91 3.51
C MET A 117 -11.35 2.06 3.76
N THR A 118 -12.34 2.09 2.86
CA THR A 118 -13.58 1.31 3.03
C THR A 118 -13.31 -0.18 3.19
N LEU A 119 -12.41 -0.72 2.37
CA LEU A 119 -12.09 -2.14 2.35
C LEU A 119 -11.32 -2.58 3.60
N ILE A 120 -10.35 -1.79 4.07
CA ILE A 120 -9.64 -2.09 5.32
C ILE A 120 -10.61 -1.97 6.50
N SER A 121 -11.44 -0.93 6.55
CA SER A 121 -12.44 -0.76 7.61
C SER A 121 -13.41 -1.94 7.69
N SER A 122 -13.88 -2.48 6.56
CA SER A 122 -14.78 -3.64 6.56
C SER A 122 -14.14 -4.95 6.99
N CYS A 123 -12.80 -5.03 7.04
CA CYS A 123 -12.07 -6.22 7.48
C CYS A 123 -11.56 -6.09 8.92
N CYS A 124 -11.67 -4.91 9.54
CA CYS A 124 -11.35 -4.66 10.94
C CYS A 124 -12.57 -4.77 11.87
N GLU A 125 -13.78 -4.95 11.32
CA GLU A 125 -15.04 -5.23 12.06
C GLU A 125 -15.19 -6.72 12.38
#